data_AF-A0A9D6NPZ8-F1
#
_entry.id   AF-A0A9D6NPZ8-F1
#
_cell.length_a   1.000
_cell.length_b   1.000
_cell.length_c   1.000
_cell.angle_alpha   90.00
_cell.angle_beta   90.00
_cell.angle_gamma   90.00
#
_symmetry.space_group_name_H-M   'P 1'
#
loop_
_entity.id
_entity.type
_entity.pdbx_description
1 polymer ?
#
loop_
_entity_poly.entity_id
_entity_poly.type
_entity_poly.pdbx_seq_one_letter_code
_entity_poly.pdbx_strand_id
1 'polypeptide(L)' 'MLQYIDGIECWHSRHDAGMVAHYLEFARKHVLLMTGGSDCHQKPLLMGTLDIPDWVAGQFK' A
#
# COMPACT_ATOMS: atom_id res chain seq x y z
N MET A 1 -7.40 -5.22 -18.22
CA MET A 1 -7.20 -4.02 -17.37
C MET A 1 -5.93 -4.11 -16.53
N LEU A 2 -5.66 -5.26 -15.90
CA LEU A 2 -4.48 -5.41 -15.05
C LEU A 2 -3.14 -5.09 -15.74
N GLN A 3 -3.03 -5.33 -17.06
CA GLN A 3 -1.88 -4.94 -17.88
C GLN A 3 -1.61 -3.42 -17.97
N TYR A 4 -2.51 -2.60 -17.44
CA TYR A 4 -2.40 -1.13 -17.41
C TYR A 4 -2.28 -0.60 -15.98
N ILE A 5 -1.97 -1.46 -15.01
CA ILE A 5 -1.82 -1.10 -13.60
C ILE A 5 -0.39 -1.44 -13.19
N ASP A 6 0.34 -0.46 -12.68
CA ASP A 6 1.73 -0.63 -12.23
C ASP A 6 1.83 -1.03 -10.75
N GLY A 7 0.83 -0.68 -9.94
CA GLY A 7 0.88 -0.86 -8.50
C GLY A 7 -0.45 -0.85 -7.79
N ILE A 8 -0.43 -1.25 -6.52
CA ILE A 8 -1.58 -1.31 -5.64
C ILE A 8 -1.22 -0.80 -4.24
N GLU A 9 -2.16 -0.10 -3.61
CA GLU A 9 -2.06 0.31 -2.22
C GLU A 9 -2.32 -0.86 -1.29
N CYS A 10 -1.27 -1.40 -0.68
CA CYS A 10 -1.36 -2.52 0.26
C CYS A 10 -1.62 -2.05 1.69
N TRP A 11 -1.08 -0.89 2.07
CA TRP A 11 -1.27 -0.28 3.39
C TRP A 11 -2.14 0.96 3.29
N HIS A 12 -3.27 0.96 4.00
CA HIS A 12 -4.18 2.10 4.07
C HIS A 12 -4.73 2.25 5.48
N SER A 13 -5.10 3.47 5.89
CA SER A 13 -5.65 3.75 7.24
C SER A 13 -6.93 2.98 7.58
N ARG A 14 -7.59 2.40 6.57
CA ARG A 14 -8.80 1.57 6.69
C ARG A 14 -8.55 0.07 6.52
N HIS A 15 -7.31 -0.35 6.25
CA HIS A 15 -6.98 -1.77 6.15
C HIS A 15 -6.71 -2.36 7.54
N ASP A 16 -7.27 -3.52 7.78
CA ASP A 16 -6.85 -4.41 8.87
C ASP A 16 -5.74 -5.35 8.38
N ALA A 17 -5.21 -6.18 9.27
CA ALA A 17 -4.15 -7.13 8.94
C ALA A 17 -4.56 -8.11 7.82
N GLY A 18 -5.84 -8.48 7.73
CA GLY A 18 -6.35 -9.37 6.70
C GLY A 18 -6.36 -8.70 5.31
N MET A 19 -6.80 -7.46 5.24
CA MET A 19 -6.77 -6.65 4.01
C MET A 19 -5.33 -6.41 3.54
N VAL A 20 -4.41 -6.07 4.45
CA VAL A 20 -2.99 -5.93 4.12
C VAL A 20 -2.45 -7.24 3.54
N ALA A 21 -2.68 -8.38 4.21
CA ALA A 21 -2.22 -9.68 3.73
C ALA A 21 -2.78 -10.02 2.34
N HIS A 22 -4.07 -9.76 2.11
CA HIS A 22 -4.73 -9.99 0.83
C HIS A 22 -4.09 -9.19 -0.30
N TYR A 23 -3.88 -7.88 -0.11
CA TYR A 23 -3.29 -7.03 -1.14
C TYR A 23 -1.81 -7.31 -1.38
N LEU A 24 -1.05 -7.70 -0.34
CA LEU A 24 0.32 -8.17 -0.50
C LEU A 24 0.39 -9.44 -1.36
N GLU A 25 -0.51 -10.41 -1.13
CA GLU A 25 -0.59 -11.63 -1.94
C GLU A 25 -0.95 -11.29 -3.39
N PHE A 26 -1.96 -10.44 -3.60
CA PHE A 26 -2.38 -10.00 -4.92
C PHE A 26 -1.24 -9.31 -5.68
N ALA A 27 -0.56 -8.35 -5.05
CA ALA A 27 0.55 -7.63 -5.65
C ALA A 27 1.69 -8.56 -6.06
N ARG A 28 2.07 -9.51 -5.17
CA ARG A 28 3.11 -10.51 -5.46
C ARG A 28 2.74 -11.41 -6.63
N LYS A 29 1.51 -11.92 -6.65
CA LYS A 29 1.01 -12.80 -7.72
C LYS A 29 1.05 -12.14 -9.09
N HIS A 30 0.84 -10.83 -9.14
CA HIS A 30 0.73 -10.07 -10.39
C HIS A 30 1.94 -9.19 -10.69
N VAL A 31 3.01 -9.29 -9.88
CA VAL A 31 4.26 -8.53 -10.04
C VAL A 31 4.01 -7.01 -10.08
N LEU A 32 3.13 -6.54 -9.20
CA LEU A 32 2.77 -5.14 -9.07
C LEU A 32 3.62 -4.45 -7.98
N LEU A 33 3.90 -3.17 -8.18
CA LEU A 33 4.49 -2.32 -7.16
C LEU A 33 3.54 -2.23 -5.96
N MET A 34 4.10 -2.31 -4.76
CA MET A 34 3.32 -2.13 -3.54
C MET A 34 3.47 -0.69 -3.08
N THR A 35 2.35 -0.06 -2.67
CA THR A 35 2.32 1.30 -2.15
C THR A 35 1.56 1.35 -0.83
N GLY A 36 1.62 2.47 -0.13
CA GLY A 36 0.82 2.70 1.06
C GLY A 36 0.64 4.17 1.36
N GLY A 37 -0.49 4.50 1.99
CA GLY A 37 -0.85 5.88 2.30
C GLY A 37 -1.88 5.95 3.42
N SER A 38 -1.81 7.00 4.24
CA SER A 38 -2.83 7.25 5.25
C SER A 38 -4.14 7.81 4.67
N ASP A 39 -4.08 8.33 3.44
CA ASP A 39 -5.11 9.15 2.81
C ASP A 39 -5.56 10.32 3.71
N CYS A 40 -4.57 11.02 4.28
CA CYS A 40 -4.81 12.00 5.32
C CYS A 40 -5.40 13.29 4.74
N HIS A 41 -6.56 13.67 5.26
CA HIS A 41 -7.24 14.94 4.97
C HIS A 41 -7.28 15.84 6.24
N GLN A 42 -6.21 15.80 7.03
CA GLN A 42 -5.92 16.62 8.22
C GLN A 42 -6.73 16.36 9.49
N LYS A 43 -8.02 16.02 9.42
CA LYS A 43 -8.87 15.81 10.62
C LYS A 43 -9.42 14.38 10.67
N PRO A 44 -8.85 13.47 11.49
CA PRO A 44 -7.65 13.62 12.34
C PRO A 44 -6.33 13.63 11.54
N LEU A 45 -5.23 14.02 12.18
CA LEU A 45 -3.90 13.98 11.55
C LEU A 45 -3.39 12.53 11.49
N LEU A 46 -3.48 11.93 10.30
CA LEU A 46 -3.01 10.55 10.03
C LEU A 46 -1.72 10.50 9.21
N MET A 47 -1.18 11.65 8.80
CA MET A 47 0.03 11.71 7.98
C MET A 47 1.21 11.04 8.71
N GLY A 48 1.88 10.10 8.04
CA GLY A 48 3.03 9.37 8.61
C GLY A 48 2.69 8.37 9.72
N THR A 49 1.40 8.03 9.93
CA THR A 49 0.99 7.09 11.00
C THR A 49 0.97 5.63 10.57
N LEU A 50 1.07 5.34 9.27
CA LEU A 50 1.04 3.99 8.73
C LEU A 50 2.43 3.37 8.83
N ASP A 51 2.51 2.18 9.41
CA ASP A 51 3.74 1.39 9.49
C ASP A 51 3.98 0.65 8.16
N ILE A 52 4.55 1.39 7.20
CA ILE A 52 4.88 0.88 5.87
C ILE A 52 6.36 0.47 5.88
N PRO A 53 6.71 -0.78 5.53
CA PRO A 53 8.10 -1.23 5.55
C PRO A 53 9.02 -0.44 4.60
N ASP A 54 10.25 -0.13 5.03
CA ASP A 54 11.24 0.64 4.25
C ASP A 54 11.54 0.06 2.85
N TRP A 55 11.47 -1.26 2.70
CA TRP A 55 11.72 -1.91 1.40
C TRP A 55 10.70 -1.47 0.34
N VAL A 56 9.51 -1.02 0.75
CA VAL A 56 8.47 -0.53 -0.16
C VAL A 56 8.97 0.71 -0.91
N ALA A 57 9.61 1.65 -0.21
CA ALA A 57 10.25 2.82 -0.83
C ALA A 57 11.42 2.41 -1.72
N GLY A 58 12.13 1.33 -1.36
CA GLY A 58 13.23 0.76 -2.14
C GLY A 58 12.85 0.24 -3.53
N GLN A 59 11.55 0.10 -3.85
CA GLN A 59 11.07 -0.29 -5.17
C GLN A 59 11.18 0.81 -6.24
N PHE A 60 11.28 2.08 -5.84
CA PHE A 60 11.16 3.25 -6.74
C PHE A 60 12.51 3.90 -7.11
N LYS A 61 13.54 3.09 -7.37
CA LYS A 61 14.89 3.59 -7.71
C LYS A 61 15.03 3.96 -9.18
#